data_AF-A0A1I7ZIP5-F1
#
_entry.id   AF-A0A1I7ZIP5-F1
#
_cell.length_a   1.000
_cell.length_b   1.000
_cell.length_c   1.000
_cell.angle_alpha   90.00
_cell.angle_beta   90.00
_cell.angle_gamma   90.00
#
_symmetry.space_group_name_H-M   'P 1'
#
loop_
_entity.id
_entity.type
_entity.pdbx_description
1 polymer ?
#
loop_
_entity_poly.entity_id
_entity_poly.type
_entity_poly.pdbx_seq_one_letter_code
_entity_poly.pdbx_strand_id
1 'polypeptide(L)'
;MNTVEFNVGGKVFVTTYATLSVEKTSNLYSWYVERCGSHHKHMLGKAFFIDRDAQCFGIVLNYLRLKAANQRWEACLPKDPDRLALLTQEAEYYELPALRDQAVALLQHCSEKNESAYVNEILSKSFSCPQGFD
;
A
#
# COMPACT_ATOMS: atom_id res chain seq x y z
N MET A 1 -2.00 3.54 -26.79
CA MET A 1 -1.75 2.77 -25.55
C MET A 1 -3.02 2.03 -25.20
N ASN A 2 -2.94 0.73 -24.89
CA ASN A 2 -4.13 -0.05 -24.51
C ASN A 2 -4.41 0.14 -23.01
N THR A 3 -5.52 0.76 -22.68
CA THR A 3 -5.90 1.16 -21.31
C THR A 3 -6.98 0.25 -20.74
N VAL A 4 -7.03 0.19 -19.42
CA VAL A 4 -8.08 -0.50 -18.66
C VAL A 4 -8.58 0.42 -17.55
N GLU A 5 -9.88 0.38 -17.30
CA GLU A 5 -10.56 1.16 -16.27
C GLU A 5 -11.00 0.27 -15.11
N PHE A 6 -10.80 0.75 -13.90
CA PHE A 6 -11.22 0.10 -12.66
C PHE A 6 -12.12 1.05 -11.89
N ASN A 7 -13.22 0.55 -11.35
CA ASN A 7 -13.96 1.21 -10.30
C ASN A 7 -13.63 0.49 -8.99
N VAL A 8 -12.82 1.10 -8.14
CA VAL A 8 -12.38 0.51 -6.86
C VAL A 8 -13.10 1.22 -5.73
N GLY A 9 -13.98 0.53 -5.02
CA GLY A 9 -14.74 1.11 -3.89
C GLY A 9 -15.53 2.37 -4.24
N GLY A 10 -15.94 2.54 -5.52
CA GLY A 10 -16.65 3.73 -6.01
C GLY A 10 -15.76 4.78 -6.70
N LYS A 11 -14.43 4.63 -6.69
CA LYS A 11 -13.49 5.55 -7.34
C LYS A 11 -12.94 4.96 -8.65
N VAL A 12 -13.02 5.74 -9.73
CA VAL A 12 -12.50 5.33 -11.04
C VAL A 12 -10.99 5.57 -11.14
N PHE A 13 -10.29 4.55 -11.62
CA PHE A 13 -8.87 4.58 -11.97
C PHE A 13 -8.69 4.13 -13.41
N VAL A 14 -7.75 4.76 -14.11
CA VAL A 14 -7.35 4.35 -15.45
C VAL A 14 -5.85 4.04 -15.44
N THR A 15 -5.47 2.93 -16.06
CA THR A 15 -4.08 2.53 -16.23
C THR A 15 -3.89 1.80 -17.55
N THR A 16 -2.70 1.26 -17.80
CA THR A 16 -2.39 0.48 -19.01
C THR A 16 -2.17 -0.99 -18.68
N TYR A 17 -2.46 -1.87 -19.62
CA TYR A 17 -2.10 -3.29 -19.49
C TYR A 17 -0.58 -3.49 -19.31
N ALA A 18 0.25 -2.59 -19.89
CA ALA A 18 1.69 -2.60 -19.69
C ALA A 18 2.08 -2.39 -18.21
N THR A 19 1.40 -1.45 -17.52
CA THR A 19 1.60 -1.23 -16.08
C THR A 19 1.25 -2.47 -15.25
N LEU A 20 0.13 -3.13 -15.55
CA LEU A 20 -0.26 -4.36 -14.85
C LEU A 20 0.69 -5.53 -15.15
N SER A 21 1.33 -5.53 -16.33
CA SER A 21 2.24 -6.59 -16.78
C SER A 21 3.63 -6.56 -16.15
N VAL A 22 3.92 -5.54 -15.34
CA VAL A 22 5.19 -5.44 -14.62
C VAL A 22 5.32 -6.54 -13.57
N GLU A 23 4.21 -6.92 -12.93
CA GLU A 23 4.18 -7.98 -11.93
C GLU A 23 3.29 -9.13 -12.40
N LYS A 24 3.88 -10.06 -13.14
CA LYS A 24 3.14 -11.16 -13.80
C LYS A 24 2.56 -12.18 -12.82
N THR A 25 3.07 -12.23 -11.60
CA THR A 25 2.53 -13.08 -10.54
C THR A 25 1.43 -12.40 -9.73
N SER A 26 1.11 -11.14 -10.01
CA SER A 26 0.06 -10.43 -9.28
C SER A 26 -1.33 -10.86 -9.73
N ASN A 27 -2.29 -10.72 -8.82
CA ASN A 27 -3.70 -10.92 -9.11
C ASN A 27 -4.21 -9.91 -10.16
N LEU A 28 -3.70 -8.67 -10.18
CA LEU A 28 -4.05 -7.69 -11.20
C LEU A 28 -3.64 -8.14 -12.61
N TYR A 29 -2.48 -8.77 -12.75
CA TYR A 29 -2.06 -9.37 -14.02
C TYR A 29 -2.94 -10.56 -14.38
N SER A 30 -3.09 -11.53 -13.48
CA SER A 30 -3.85 -12.74 -13.79
C SER A 30 -5.29 -12.42 -14.15
N TRP A 31 -5.96 -11.55 -13.39
CA TRP A 31 -7.36 -11.23 -13.62
C TRP A 31 -7.60 -10.45 -14.90
N TYR A 32 -6.78 -9.44 -15.19
CA TYR A 32 -7.11 -8.45 -16.23
C TYR A 32 -6.27 -8.56 -17.49
N VAL A 33 -5.04 -9.08 -17.40
CA VAL A 33 -4.16 -9.28 -18.56
C VAL A 33 -4.30 -10.71 -19.09
N GLU A 34 -4.09 -11.71 -18.24
CA GLU A 34 -4.13 -13.12 -18.64
C GLU A 34 -5.56 -13.61 -18.92
N ARG A 35 -6.49 -13.29 -18.01
CA ARG A 35 -7.88 -13.78 -18.07
C ARG A 35 -8.88 -12.78 -18.63
N CYS A 36 -8.39 -11.67 -19.19
CA CYS A 36 -9.19 -10.62 -19.84
C CYS A 36 -10.39 -10.11 -19.00
N GLY A 37 -10.23 -10.02 -17.68
CA GLY A 37 -11.25 -9.52 -16.76
C GLY A 37 -12.31 -10.55 -16.34
N SER A 38 -12.23 -11.80 -16.79
CA SER A 38 -13.26 -12.82 -16.48
C SER A 38 -13.43 -13.12 -14.99
N HIS A 39 -12.46 -12.76 -14.14
CA HIS A 39 -12.58 -12.83 -12.68
C HIS A 39 -13.67 -11.88 -12.14
N HIS A 40 -13.81 -10.70 -12.74
CA HIS A 40 -14.76 -9.68 -12.33
C HIS A 40 -15.89 -9.58 -13.36
N LYS A 41 -16.94 -10.39 -13.16
CA LYS A 41 -18.11 -10.44 -14.06
C LYS A 41 -18.94 -9.16 -14.07
N HIS A 42 -18.78 -8.31 -13.05
CA HIS A 42 -19.51 -7.06 -12.91
C HIS A 42 -18.66 -5.91 -13.43
N MET A 43 -19.08 -5.36 -14.56
CA MET A 43 -18.61 -4.07 -15.06
C MET A 43 -19.64 -3.01 -14.72
N LEU A 44 -19.21 -1.89 -14.14
CA LEU A 44 -20.04 -0.70 -14.04
C LEU A 44 -19.72 0.18 -15.26
N GLY A 45 -20.48 0.01 -16.34
CA GLY A 45 -20.15 0.60 -17.63
C GLY A 45 -18.93 -0.08 -18.27
N LYS A 46 -17.84 0.66 -18.46
CA LYS A 46 -16.58 0.14 -19.05
C LYS A 46 -15.51 -0.24 -18.01
N ALA A 47 -15.76 0.04 -16.73
CA ALA A 47 -14.81 -0.18 -15.65
C ALA A 47 -15.10 -1.50 -14.94
N PHE A 48 -14.06 -2.30 -14.70
CA PHE A 48 -14.15 -3.47 -13.84
C PHE A 48 -14.32 -3.02 -12.38
N PHE A 49 -15.34 -3.53 -11.70
CA PHE A 49 -15.56 -3.20 -10.31
C PHE A 49 -14.70 -4.06 -9.39
N ILE A 50 -13.99 -3.43 -8.45
CA ILE A 50 -13.20 -4.07 -7.41
C ILE A 50 -13.70 -3.55 -6.07
N ASP A 51 -14.22 -4.46 -5.23
CA ASP A 51 -14.79 -4.11 -3.93
C ASP A 51 -13.71 -3.99 -2.84
N ARG A 52 -12.78 -3.03 -3.02
CA ARG A 52 -11.61 -2.79 -2.15
C ARG A 52 -11.39 -1.31 -1.89
N ASP A 53 -10.43 -0.99 -1.01
CA ASP A 53 -10.10 0.40 -0.66
C ASP A 53 -9.46 1.17 -1.83
N ALA A 54 -10.14 2.23 -2.25
CA ALA A 54 -9.70 3.08 -3.34
C ALA A 54 -8.39 3.82 -3.04
N GLN A 55 -8.14 4.21 -1.79
CA GLN A 55 -6.98 5.04 -1.46
C GLN A 55 -5.69 4.24 -1.58
N CYS A 56 -5.68 3.03 -1.03
CA CYS A 56 -4.57 2.08 -1.13
C CYS A 56 -4.38 1.57 -2.56
N PHE A 57 -5.46 1.37 -3.32
CA PHE A 57 -5.34 1.02 -4.74
C PHE A 57 -4.55 2.06 -5.54
N GLY A 58 -4.69 3.35 -5.21
CA GLY A 58 -3.86 4.41 -5.80
C GLY A 58 -2.36 4.21 -5.53
N ILE A 59 -1.99 3.75 -4.34
CA ILE A 59 -0.60 3.43 -3.96
C ILE A 59 -0.11 2.20 -4.72
N VAL A 60 -0.93 1.16 -4.81
CA VAL A 60 -0.65 -0.06 -5.59
C VAL A 60 -0.36 0.27 -7.06
N LEU A 61 -1.18 1.13 -7.69
CA LEU A 61 -0.91 1.56 -9.06
C LEU A 61 0.39 2.35 -9.20
N ASN A 62 0.70 3.23 -8.24
CA ASN A 62 1.96 3.97 -8.27
C ASN A 62 3.16 3.04 -8.09
N TYR A 63 3.08 2.05 -7.21
CA TYR A 63 4.08 0.99 -7.09
C TYR A 63 4.37 0.33 -8.45
N LEU A 64 3.33 -0.13 -9.16
CA LEU A 64 3.48 -0.76 -10.47
C LEU A 64 4.08 0.18 -11.52
N ARG A 65 3.64 1.45 -11.54
CA ARG A 65 4.16 2.48 -12.47
C ARG A 65 5.65 2.78 -12.23
N LEU A 66 6.03 2.96 -10.96
CA LEU A 66 7.42 3.24 -10.58
C LEU A 66 8.31 2.03 -10.89
N LYS A 67 7.84 0.80 -10.63
CA LYS A 67 8.56 -0.42 -11.07
C LYS A 67 8.70 -0.46 -12.60
N ALA A 68 7.65 -0.14 -13.35
CA ALA A 68 7.71 -0.10 -14.83
C ALA A 68 8.81 0.84 -15.34
N ALA A 69 9.00 1.96 -14.63
CA ALA A 69 9.97 2.99 -14.95
C ALA A 69 11.35 2.78 -14.29
N ASN A 70 11.57 1.65 -13.60
CA ASN A 70 12.78 1.38 -12.79
C ASN A 70 13.09 2.51 -11.77
N GLN A 71 12.04 3.11 -11.20
CA GLN A 71 12.14 4.16 -10.18
C GLN A 71 12.03 3.56 -8.77
N ARG A 72 12.62 4.26 -7.80
CA ARG A 72 12.60 3.89 -6.37
C ARG A 72 11.21 4.13 -5.76
N TRP A 73 10.40 3.08 -5.67
CA TRP A 73 9.01 3.12 -5.21
C TRP A 73 8.87 3.13 -3.68
N GLU A 74 9.86 2.57 -2.97
CA GLU A 74 9.87 2.45 -1.50
C GLU A 74 9.83 3.82 -0.82
N ALA A 75 10.40 4.84 -1.46
CA ALA A 75 10.42 6.21 -0.96
C ALA A 75 9.04 6.91 -1.04
N CYS A 76 8.10 6.35 -1.80
CA CYS A 76 6.76 6.92 -2.03
C CYS A 76 5.67 6.28 -1.17
N LEU A 77 6.03 5.34 -0.29
CA LEU A 77 5.09 4.68 0.60
C LEU A 77 4.61 5.62 1.72
N PRO A 78 3.39 5.39 2.26
CA PRO A 78 2.91 6.14 3.41
C PRO A 78 3.84 5.93 4.61
N LYS A 79 3.92 6.95 5.48
CA LYS A 79 4.66 6.89 6.75
C LYS A 79 3.74 6.73 7.96
N ASP A 80 2.44 6.82 7.71
CA ASP A 80 1.41 6.68 8.72
C ASP A 80 1.15 5.19 9.01
N PRO A 81 1.16 4.74 10.28
CA PRO A 81 1.00 3.34 10.64
C PRO A 81 -0.32 2.71 10.17
N ASP A 82 -1.44 3.42 10.29
CA ASP A 82 -2.76 2.88 9.91
C ASP A 82 -2.82 2.67 8.39
N ARG A 83 -2.30 3.62 7.61
CA ARG A 83 -2.19 3.48 6.16
C ARG A 83 -1.19 2.41 5.73
N LEU A 84 -0.12 2.20 6.48
CA LEU A 84 0.83 1.11 6.24
C LEU A 84 0.17 -0.25 6.50
N ALA A 85 -0.56 -0.40 7.61
CA ALA A 85 -1.30 -1.62 7.93
C ALA A 85 -2.36 -1.95 6.87
N LEU A 86 -3.13 -0.95 6.42
CA LEU A 86 -4.09 -1.13 5.33
C LEU A 86 -3.39 -1.51 4.01
N LEU A 87 -2.29 -0.84 3.68
CA LEU A 87 -1.49 -1.15 2.49
C LEU A 87 -0.94 -2.58 2.53
N THR A 88 -0.52 -3.09 3.70
CA THR A 88 -0.12 -4.49 3.86
C THR A 88 -1.25 -5.45 3.46
N GLN A 89 -2.48 -5.19 3.93
CA GLN A 89 -3.64 -6.04 3.60
C GLN A 89 -4.00 -5.99 2.12
N GLU A 90 -3.99 -4.80 1.50
CA GLU A 90 -4.26 -4.68 0.06
C GLU A 90 -3.15 -5.28 -0.80
N ALA A 91 -1.88 -5.11 -0.41
CA ALA A 91 -0.75 -5.71 -1.12
C ALA A 91 -0.79 -7.25 -1.07
N GLU A 92 -1.25 -7.85 0.04
CA GLU A 92 -1.53 -9.28 0.13
C GLU A 92 -2.66 -9.68 -0.83
N TYR A 93 -3.79 -8.96 -0.82
CA TYR A 93 -4.93 -9.24 -1.70
C TYR A 93 -4.56 -9.22 -3.20
N TYR A 94 -3.74 -8.25 -3.62
CA TYR A 94 -3.29 -8.15 -5.01
C TYR A 94 -2.08 -9.05 -5.34
N GLU A 95 -1.58 -9.84 -4.39
CA GLU A 95 -0.41 -10.71 -4.51
C GLU A 95 0.86 -9.95 -4.92
N LEU A 96 1.20 -8.92 -4.14
CA LEU A 96 2.37 -8.05 -4.33
C LEU A 96 3.34 -8.19 -3.14
N PRO A 97 4.08 -9.31 -3.02
CA PRO A 97 4.87 -9.63 -1.83
C PRO A 97 5.93 -8.58 -1.51
N ALA A 98 6.64 -8.05 -2.52
CA ALA A 98 7.64 -7.01 -2.28
C ALA A 98 7.03 -5.72 -1.70
N LEU A 99 5.85 -5.30 -2.18
CA LEU A 99 5.15 -4.14 -1.64
C LEU A 99 4.67 -4.39 -0.21
N ARG A 100 4.09 -5.57 0.04
CA ARG A 100 3.63 -6.01 1.36
C ARG A 100 4.77 -6.02 2.37
N ASP A 101 5.88 -6.68 2.03
CA ASP A 101 7.02 -6.87 2.92
C ASP A 101 7.67 -5.52 3.28
N GLN A 102 7.77 -4.60 2.31
CA GLN A 102 8.25 -3.25 2.57
C GLN A 102 7.29 -2.44 3.45
N ALA A 103 5.98 -2.57 3.27
CA ALA A 103 4.99 -1.91 4.12
C ALA A 103 5.05 -2.45 5.57
N VAL A 104 5.20 -3.77 5.74
CA VAL A 104 5.39 -4.42 7.05
C VAL A 104 6.67 -3.93 7.72
N ALA A 105 7.77 -3.88 6.98
CA ALA A 105 9.04 -3.38 7.51
C ALA A 105 8.91 -1.93 8.00
N LEU A 106 8.29 -1.04 7.21
CA LEU A 106 8.06 0.34 7.63
C LEU A 106 7.13 0.45 8.84
N LEU A 107 6.10 -0.40 8.93
CA LEU A 107 5.17 -0.43 10.05
C LEU A 107 5.88 -0.84 11.35
N GLN A 108 6.74 -1.85 11.30
CA GLN A 108 7.55 -2.29 12.43
C GLN A 108 8.48 -1.17 12.93
N HIS A 109 9.15 -0.47 12.01
CA HIS A 109 10.01 0.68 12.36
C HIS A 109 9.21 1.84 13.00
N CYS A 110 7.94 2.03 12.62
CA CYS A 110 7.07 3.02 13.27
C CYS A 110 6.73 2.61 14.71
N SER A 111 6.50 1.32 14.96
CA SER A 111 6.24 0.79 16.31
C SER A 111 7.45 0.99 17.22
N GLU A 112 8.63 0.58 16.77
CA GLU A 112 9.89 0.70 17.54
C GLU A 112 10.21 2.15 17.88
N LYS A 113 10.00 3.07 16.93
CA LYS A 113 10.22 4.51 17.16
C LYS A 113 9.24 5.07 18.20
N ASN A 114 7.98 4.64 18.18
CA ASN A 114 6.97 5.07 19.15
C ASN A 114 7.27 4.53 20.56
N GLU A 115 7.64 3.26 20.68
CA GLU A 115 8.07 2.65 21.95
C GLU A 115 9.31 3.34 22.51
N SER A 116 10.32 3.60 21.67
CA SER A 116 11.52 4.33 22.07
C SER A 116 11.22 5.75 22.53
N ALA A 117 10.33 6.48 21.83
CA ALA A 117 9.90 7.81 22.21
C ALA A 117 9.20 7.83 23.58
N TYR A 118 8.29 6.87 23.83
CA TYR A 118 7.62 6.71 25.11
C TYR A 118 8.60 6.41 26.25
N VAL A 119 9.51 5.45 26.06
CA VAL A 119 10.53 5.11 27.07
C VAL A 119 11.40 6.33 27.39
N ASN A 120 11.86 7.06 26.38
CA ASN A 120 12.65 8.27 26.58
C ASN A 120 11.88 9.36 27.34
N GLU A 121 10.58 9.55 27.03
CA GLU A 121 9.72 10.48 27.77
C GLU A 121 9.59 10.08 29.25
N ILE A 122 9.31 8.81 29.54
CA ILE A 122 9.19 8.30 30.91
C ILE A 122 10.50 8.45 31.68
N LEU A 123 11.63 8.09 31.06
CA LEU A 123 12.96 8.28 31.66
C LEU A 123 13.21 9.76 31.96
N SER A 124 12.94 10.66 31.02
CA SER A 124 13.15 12.11 31.23
C SER A 124 12.36 12.68 32.41
N LYS A 125 11.11 12.22 32.59
CA LYS A 125 10.27 12.61 33.73
C LYS A 125 10.80 12.06 35.05
N SER A 126 11.33 10.84 35.05
CA SER A 126 11.88 10.17 36.24
C SER A 126 13.13 10.87 36.79
N PHE A 127 13.94 11.50 35.93
CA PHE A 127 15.13 12.27 36.33
C PHE A 127 14.84 13.73 36.70
N SER A 128 13.58 14.19 36.60
CA SER A 128 13.21 15.60 36.79
C SER A 128 12.55 15.92 38.15
N CYS A 129 12.39 14.94 39.05
CA CYS A 129 11.98 15.21 40.43
C CYS A 129 13.12 15.92 41.18
N PRO A 130 12.96 17.19 41.62
CA PRO A 130 13.90 17.78 42.55
C PRO A 130 13.80 17.01 43.87
N GLN A 131 14.92 16.49 44.36
CA GLN A 131 15.04 16.08 45.76
C GLN A 131 14.95 17.35 46.62
N GLY A 132 13.74 17.79 46.89
CA GLY A 132 13.45 18.79 47.91
C GLY A 132 13.62 18.14 49.27
N PHE A 133 14.85 18.14 49.77
CA PHE A 133 15.09 18.12 51.21
C PHE A 133 15.06 19.57 51.67
N ASP A 134 14.03 19.91 52.44
CA ASP A 134 14.11 20.73 53.67
C ASP A 134 12.76 20.62 54.41
#